data_AF-A0A2W0B3M4-F1
#
_entry.id   AF-A0A2W0B3M4-F1
#
_cell.length_a   1.000
_cell.length_b   1.000
_cell.length_c   1.000
_cell.angle_alpha   90.00
_cell.angle_beta   90.00
_cell.angle_gamma   90.00
#
_symmetry.space_group_name_H-M   'P 1'
#
loop_
_entity.id
_entity.type
_entity.pdbx_description
1 polymer ?
#
loop_
_entity_poly.entity_id
_entity_poly.type
_entity_poly.pdbx_seq_one_letter_code
_entity_poly.pdbx_strand_id
1 'polypeptide(L)'
;QSRSTGQPWRENGKLVWTDSSNPKVQEYDIALAKWVAKSGADEIQFDYVRFPAEGNQADAKFHFQSAHPDWKRSDVIADFLDRAYQELHSEGVLVSLDVFGIMAWQRNVDLAHTGQDIVRMAKYCDVLSPMIYPSHFFGMDGYAHPGDEPEHFIGTSMVRFETITAGSGVVIRPWLQAFAWRTKSYSPEYILRQVSTSRDQGGVGFLFWNARNDYAKPYLAMPTMQAHADKYFGKRTPQVAQTTVAERKHPKATVKLAKAKRSEAIPVAKPIEH
;
A
#
# COMPACT_ATOMS: atom_id res chain seq x y z
N GLN A 1 -14.27 -14.44 -7.94
CA GLN A 1 -14.63 -15.88 -8.01
C GLN A 1 -13.67 -16.58 -8.97
N SER A 2 -13.49 -17.89 -8.82
CA SER A 2 -12.74 -18.75 -9.76
C SER A 2 -13.58 -19.03 -11.01
N ARG A 3 -12.99 -18.93 -12.20
CA ARG A 3 -13.66 -19.25 -13.48
C ARG A 3 -13.92 -20.73 -13.62
N SER A 4 -12.95 -21.56 -13.24
CA SER A 4 -13.00 -23.01 -13.37
C SER A 4 -13.95 -23.67 -12.37
N THR A 5 -14.00 -23.17 -11.13
CA THR A 5 -14.76 -23.83 -10.05
C THR A 5 -16.02 -23.09 -9.62
N GLY A 6 -16.17 -21.80 -9.98
CA GLY A 6 -17.26 -20.94 -9.49
C GLY A 6 -17.19 -20.57 -8.01
N GLN A 7 -16.23 -21.11 -7.25
CA GLN A 7 -16.03 -20.87 -5.82
C GLN A 7 -15.26 -19.56 -5.56
N PRO A 8 -15.14 -19.10 -4.29
CA PRO A 8 -14.19 -18.05 -3.94
C PRO A 8 -12.78 -18.42 -4.44
N TRP A 9 -12.15 -17.52 -5.20
CA TRP A 9 -10.80 -17.74 -5.70
C TRP A 9 -9.79 -17.57 -4.56
N ARG A 10 -8.77 -18.41 -4.52
CA ARG A 10 -7.76 -18.45 -3.45
C ARG A 10 -6.37 -18.22 -4.00
N GLU A 11 -5.69 -17.19 -3.52
CA GLU A 11 -4.27 -16.94 -3.81
C GLU A 11 -3.43 -18.03 -3.15
N ASN A 12 -2.66 -18.75 -3.96
CA ASN A 12 -1.87 -19.93 -3.56
C ASN A 12 -2.66 -20.96 -2.73
N GLY A 13 -3.96 -21.09 -2.98
CA GLY A 13 -4.85 -22.03 -2.28
C GLY A 13 -5.21 -21.63 -0.84
N LYS A 14 -4.77 -20.47 -0.34
CA LYS A 14 -4.95 -20.07 1.06
C LYS A 14 -5.83 -18.83 1.20
N LEU A 15 -5.35 -17.69 0.71
CA LEU A 15 -5.94 -16.38 0.97
C LEU A 15 -7.13 -16.11 0.04
N VAL A 16 -8.28 -15.76 0.61
CA VAL A 16 -9.48 -15.37 -0.14
C VAL A 16 -9.50 -13.85 -0.22
N TRP A 17 -9.77 -13.33 -1.43
CA TRP A 17 -9.83 -11.91 -1.70
C TRP A 17 -11.28 -11.46 -1.92
N THR A 18 -11.62 -10.28 -1.40
CA THR A 18 -12.70 -9.50 -1.98
C THR A 18 -12.29 -9.02 -3.37
N ASP A 19 -13.27 -8.77 -4.24
CA ASP A 19 -12.98 -8.28 -5.59
C ASP A 19 -12.64 -6.78 -5.54
N SER A 20 -11.36 -6.45 -5.75
CA SER A 20 -10.84 -5.07 -5.73
C SER A 20 -11.52 -4.14 -6.73
N SER A 21 -12.26 -4.67 -7.70
CA SER A 21 -13.00 -3.90 -8.70
C SER A 21 -14.50 -3.81 -8.47
N ASN A 22 -15.00 -4.41 -7.39
CA ASN A 22 -16.41 -4.38 -7.06
C ASN A 22 -16.75 -3.04 -6.38
N PRO A 23 -17.65 -2.21 -6.96
CA PRO A 23 -17.99 -0.90 -6.40
C PRO A 23 -18.46 -0.97 -4.95
N LYS A 24 -19.18 -2.01 -4.55
CA LYS A 24 -19.66 -2.15 -3.17
C LYS A 24 -18.54 -2.37 -2.15
N VAL A 25 -17.48 -3.06 -2.56
CA VAL A 25 -16.29 -3.27 -1.72
C VAL A 25 -15.57 -1.93 -1.57
N GLN A 26 -15.33 -1.25 -2.69
CA GLN A 26 -14.67 0.06 -2.71
C GLN A 26 -15.45 1.14 -1.94
N GLU A 27 -16.78 1.19 -2.09
CA GLU A 27 -17.66 2.11 -1.35
C GLU A 27 -17.61 1.85 0.16
N TYR A 28 -17.55 0.58 0.57
CA TYR A 28 -17.38 0.21 1.97
C TYR A 28 -16.03 0.69 2.52
N ASP A 29 -14.93 0.45 1.78
CA ASP A 29 -13.58 0.86 2.21
C ASP A 29 -13.47 2.39 2.34
N ILE A 30 -14.04 3.15 1.39
CA ILE A 30 -14.11 4.62 1.47
C ILE A 30 -14.96 5.06 2.66
N ALA A 31 -16.13 4.46 2.87
CA ALA A 31 -17.00 4.81 3.99
C ALA A 31 -16.32 4.56 5.35
N LEU A 32 -15.60 3.44 5.48
CA LEU A 32 -14.83 3.12 6.67
C LEU A 32 -13.69 4.11 6.88
N ALA A 33 -12.93 4.43 5.83
CA ALA A 33 -11.85 5.42 5.88
C ALA A 33 -12.36 6.80 6.33
N LYS A 34 -13.51 7.25 5.81
CA LYS A 34 -14.15 8.51 6.25
C LYS A 34 -14.61 8.48 7.69
N TRP A 35 -15.11 7.34 8.17
CA TRP A 35 -15.47 7.18 9.57
C TRP A 35 -14.24 7.31 10.49
N VAL A 36 -13.12 6.70 10.10
CA VAL A 36 -11.84 6.84 10.84
C VAL A 36 -11.33 8.28 10.80
N ALA A 37 -11.39 8.95 9.64
CA ALA A 37 -11.03 10.36 9.50
C ALA A 37 -11.85 11.24 10.47
N LYS A 38 -13.17 11.08 10.50
CA LYS A 38 -14.08 11.79 11.43
C LYS A 38 -13.85 11.44 12.90
N SER A 39 -13.18 10.34 13.17
CA SER A 39 -12.83 9.91 14.53
C SER A 39 -11.53 10.56 15.03
N GLY A 40 -10.87 11.39 14.22
CA GLY A 40 -9.72 12.21 14.62
C GLY A 40 -8.36 11.70 14.16
N ALA A 41 -8.31 10.81 13.16
CA ALA A 41 -7.05 10.43 12.54
C ALA A 41 -6.50 11.58 11.67
N ASP A 42 -5.21 11.87 11.76
CA ASP A 42 -4.55 12.88 10.91
C ASP A 42 -4.28 12.38 9.48
N GLU A 43 -4.19 11.06 9.33
CA GLU A 43 -3.82 10.39 8.09
C GLU A 43 -4.54 9.04 7.96
N ILE A 44 -5.01 8.73 6.74
CA ILE A 44 -5.50 7.41 6.36
C ILE A 44 -4.51 6.76 5.39
N GLN A 45 -3.89 5.67 5.84
CA GLN A 45 -3.01 4.85 5.01
C GLN A 45 -3.76 3.63 4.47
N PHE A 46 -3.92 3.53 3.15
CA PHE A 46 -4.40 2.31 2.52
C PHE A 46 -3.24 1.33 2.35
N ASP A 47 -3.28 0.25 3.12
CA ASP A 47 -2.30 -0.83 3.03
C ASP A 47 -2.53 -1.66 1.77
N TYR A 48 -1.46 -1.92 1.02
CA TYR A 48 -1.43 -2.81 -0.14
C TYR A 48 -2.58 -2.59 -1.15
N VAL A 49 -2.71 -1.38 -1.72
CA VAL A 49 -3.72 -1.12 -2.78
C VAL A 49 -3.32 -1.86 -4.05
N ARG A 50 -3.91 -3.05 -4.27
CA ARG A 50 -3.58 -3.94 -5.40
C ARG A 50 -4.68 -4.96 -5.72
N PHE A 51 -4.47 -5.64 -6.84
CA PHE A 51 -5.08 -6.94 -7.11
C PHE A 51 -4.25 -8.08 -6.45
N PRO A 52 -4.82 -9.29 -6.33
CA PRO A 52 -4.02 -10.49 -6.06
C PRO A 52 -2.81 -10.53 -6.99
N ALA A 53 -1.63 -10.84 -6.46
CA ALA A 53 -0.34 -10.74 -7.13
C ALA A 53 0.29 -12.12 -7.38
N GLU A 54 -0.23 -13.16 -6.76
CA GLU A 54 0.26 -14.54 -6.86
C GLU A 54 -0.85 -15.52 -7.29
N GLY A 55 -0.52 -16.80 -7.43
CA GLY A 55 -1.45 -17.85 -7.87
C GLY A 55 -1.87 -17.76 -9.34
N ASN A 56 -2.80 -18.63 -9.75
CA ASN A 56 -3.35 -18.63 -11.11
C ASN A 56 -4.36 -17.50 -11.27
N GLN A 57 -3.87 -16.30 -11.58
CA GLN A 57 -4.69 -15.10 -11.74
C GLN A 57 -5.61 -15.15 -12.96
N ALA A 58 -5.28 -15.93 -14.00
CA ALA A 58 -6.15 -16.08 -15.16
C ALA A 58 -7.49 -16.75 -14.78
N ASP A 59 -7.47 -17.59 -13.74
CA ASP A 59 -8.66 -18.20 -13.17
C ASP A 59 -9.48 -17.22 -12.31
N ALA A 60 -8.93 -16.08 -11.89
CA ALA A 60 -9.70 -15.08 -11.17
C ALA A 60 -10.62 -14.28 -12.12
N LYS A 61 -11.89 -14.14 -11.72
CA LYS A 61 -12.87 -13.25 -12.36
C LYS A 61 -13.11 -12.02 -11.48
N PHE A 62 -12.99 -10.85 -12.10
CA PHE A 62 -13.19 -9.54 -11.48
C PHE A 62 -14.34 -8.78 -12.16
N HIS A 63 -15.06 -7.98 -11.39
CA HIS A 63 -16.23 -7.21 -11.81
C HIS A 63 -15.93 -6.27 -12.99
N PHE A 64 -14.80 -5.55 -12.97
CA PHE A 64 -14.46 -4.61 -14.03
C PHE A 64 -14.38 -5.26 -15.41
N GLN A 65 -14.04 -6.54 -15.50
CA GLN A 65 -13.87 -7.21 -16.80
C GLN A 65 -15.19 -7.27 -17.60
N SER A 66 -16.33 -7.25 -16.92
CA SER A 66 -17.65 -7.13 -17.56
C SER A 66 -18.18 -5.70 -17.60
N ALA A 67 -17.89 -4.89 -16.56
CA ALA A 67 -18.42 -3.53 -16.47
C ALA A 67 -17.64 -2.53 -17.34
N HIS A 68 -16.35 -2.77 -17.53
CA HIS A 68 -15.38 -1.94 -18.23
C HIS A 68 -14.38 -2.84 -19.00
N PRO A 69 -14.80 -3.47 -20.12
CA PRO A 69 -13.99 -4.47 -20.82
C PRO A 69 -12.65 -3.95 -21.35
N ASP A 70 -12.54 -2.64 -21.59
CA ASP A 70 -11.32 -1.99 -22.08
C ASP A 70 -10.36 -1.56 -20.97
N TRP A 71 -10.77 -1.69 -19.70
CA TRP A 71 -9.94 -1.30 -18.56
C TRP A 71 -8.88 -2.35 -18.25
N LYS A 72 -7.76 -1.87 -17.72
CA LYS A 72 -6.74 -2.67 -17.04
C LYS A 72 -6.91 -2.57 -15.53
N ARG A 73 -6.21 -3.43 -14.78
CA ARG A 73 -6.17 -3.37 -13.32
C ARG A 73 -5.72 -2.01 -12.77
N SER A 74 -4.77 -1.36 -13.44
CA SER A 74 -4.32 -0.02 -13.06
C SER A 74 -5.38 1.06 -13.26
N ASP A 75 -6.30 0.90 -14.21
CA ASP A 75 -7.43 1.82 -14.38
C ASP A 75 -8.40 1.73 -13.20
N VAL A 76 -8.67 0.51 -12.73
CA VAL A 76 -9.51 0.26 -11.55
C VAL A 76 -8.89 0.90 -10.30
N ILE A 77 -7.60 0.69 -10.08
CA ILE A 77 -6.92 1.25 -8.90
C ILE A 77 -6.87 2.78 -8.97
N ALA A 78 -6.56 3.36 -10.13
CA ALA A 78 -6.53 4.81 -10.28
C ALA A 78 -7.91 5.45 -10.11
N ASP A 79 -8.99 4.84 -10.62
CA ASP A 79 -10.36 5.32 -10.40
C ASP A 79 -10.78 5.27 -8.93
N PHE A 80 -10.47 4.15 -8.25
CA PHE A 80 -10.72 4.01 -6.81
C PHE A 80 -9.98 5.08 -6.01
N LEU A 81 -8.69 5.26 -6.28
CA LEU A 81 -7.85 6.22 -5.56
C LEU A 81 -8.25 7.67 -5.82
N ASP A 82 -8.64 8.03 -7.04
CA ASP A 82 -9.18 9.37 -7.30
C ASP A 82 -10.38 9.63 -6.38
N ARG A 83 -11.38 8.74 -6.37
CA ARG A 83 -12.56 8.88 -5.51
C ARG A 83 -12.21 8.90 -4.02
N ALA A 84 -11.39 7.97 -3.55
CA ALA A 84 -10.99 7.90 -2.15
C ALA A 84 -10.23 9.17 -1.72
N TYR A 85 -9.32 9.66 -2.56
CA TYR A 85 -8.56 10.88 -2.31
C TYR A 85 -9.48 12.10 -2.22
N GLN A 86 -10.40 12.30 -3.17
CA GLN A 86 -11.39 13.40 -3.12
C GLN A 86 -12.18 13.37 -1.81
N GLU A 87 -12.74 12.21 -1.46
CA GLU A 87 -13.63 12.11 -0.31
C GLU A 87 -12.89 12.29 1.01
N LEU A 88 -11.66 11.79 1.14
CA LEU A 88 -10.88 11.90 2.37
C LEU A 88 -10.24 13.28 2.53
N HIS A 89 -9.73 13.89 1.46
CA HIS A 89 -9.24 15.28 1.52
C HIS A 89 -10.32 16.26 1.96
N SER A 90 -11.58 16.03 1.56
CA SER A 90 -12.70 16.85 2.01
C SER A 90 -12.97 16.78 3.53
N GLU A 91 -12.48 15.74 4.20
CA GLU A 91 -12.55 15.57 5.65
C GLU A 91 -11.31 16.13 6.37
N GLY A 92 -10.34 16.69 5.62
CA GLY A 92 -9.16 17.37 6.16
C GLY A 92 -8.00 16.44 6.58
N VAL A 93 -8.02 15.18 6.15
CA VAL A 93 -6.98 14.19 6.48
C VAL A 93 -6.02 13.94 5.32
N LEU A 94 -4.79 13.55 5.64
CA LEU A 94 -3.82 13.08 4.67
C LEU A 94 -4.19 11.68 4.16
N VAL A 95 -3.86 11.38 2.91
CA VAL A 95 -4.03 10.06 2.30
C VAL A 95 -2.66 9.50 1.94
N SER A 96 -2.37 8.29 2.39
CA SER A 96 -1.14 7.59 2.05
C SER A 96 -1.37 6.18 1.53
N LEU A 97 -0.41 5.69 0.75
CA LEU A 97 -0.53 4.42 0.03
C LEU A 97 0.70 3.55 0.21
N ASP A 98 0.48 2.29 0.57
CA ASP A 98 1.54 1.28 0.57
C ASP A 98 1.66 0.61 -0.80
N VAL A 99 2.88 0.62 -1.34
CA VAL A 99 3.22 0.01 -2.64
C VAL A 99 4.40 -0.94 -2.52
N PHE A 100 4.46 -1.96 -3.37
CA PHE A 100 5.62 -2.85 -3.35
C PHE A 100 6.90 -2.10 -3.73
N GLY A 101 7.99 -2.33 -2.99
CA GLY A 101 9.30 -1.75 -3.34
C GLY A 101 9.79 -2.14 -4.73
N ILE A 102 9.43 -3.34 -5.22
CA ILE A 102 9.78 -3.79 -6.58
C ILE A 102 9.24 -2.88 -7.67
N MET A 103 8.18 -2.10 -7.40
CA MET A 103 7.60 -1.21 -8.38
C MET A 103 8.56 -0.08 -8.79
N ALA A 104 9.61 0.20 -8.02
CA ALA A 104 10.68 1.11 -8.45
C ALA A 104 11.38 0.65 -9.75
N TRP A 105 11.42 -0.65 -10.05
CA TRP A 105 12.07 -1.19 -11.26
C TRP A 105 11.18 -1.11 -12.51
N GLN A 106 9.89 -0.75 -12.36
CA GLN A 106 8.95 -0.56 -13.47
C GLN A 106 8.91 -1.72 -14.48
N ARG A 107 9.10 -2.97 -14.01
CA ARG A 107 9.06 -4.13 -14.92
C ARG A 107 7.61 -4.41 -15.31
N ASN A 108 7.38 -4.62 -16.60
CA ASN A 108 6.05 -4.90 -17.14
C ASN A 108 5.33 -6.06 -16.43
N VAL A 109 6.06 -7.08 -16.01
CA VAL A 109 5.50 -8.24 -15.29
C VAL A 109 4.92 -7.85 -13.93
N ASP A 110 5.58 -6.96 -13.17
CA ASP A 110 5.12 -6.56 -11.85
C ASP A 110 3.92 -5.59 -11.96
N LEU A 111 3.98 -4.67 -12.92
CA LEU A 111 2.92 -3.71 -13.22
C LEU A 111 1.62 -4.42 -13.64
N ALA A 112 1.73 -5.41 -14.53
CA ALA A 112 0.57 -6.15 -15.04
C ALA A 112 -0.12 -6.99 -13.95
N HIS A 113 0.64 -7.56 -13.01
CA HIS A 113 0.09 -8.41 -11.95
C HIS A 113 -0.52 -7.60 -10.81
N THR A 114 0.19 -6.59 -10.30
CA THR A 114 -0.25 -5.85 -9.09
C THR A 114 -1.34 -4.83 -9.41
N GLY A 115 -1.30 -4.23 -10.60
CA GLY A 115 -2.08 -3.05 -10.97
C GLY A 115 -1.53 -1.74 -10.40
N GLN A 116 -0.38 -1.75 -9.71
CA GLN A 116 0.22 -0.56 -9.11
C GLN A 116 0.93 0.30 -10.16
N ASP A 117 0.20 1.22 -10.79
CA ASP A 117 0.78 2.25 -11.65
C ASP A 117 1.22 3.44 -10.78
N ILE A 118 2.49 3.43 -10.36
CA ILE A 118 3.03 4.40 -9.40
C ILE A 118 2.88 5.85 -9.87
N VAL A 119 3.07 6.10 -11.17
CA VAL A 119 2.97 7.46 -11.75
C VAL A 119 1.54 8.00 -11.61
N ARG A 120 0.53 7.14 -11.76
CA ARG A 120 -0.88 7.51 -11.54
C ARG A 120 -1.24 7.57 -10.06
N MET A 121 -0.81 6.60 -9.27
CA MET A 121 -1.11 6.54 -7.82
C MET A 121 -0.56 7.76 -7.08
N ALA A 122 0.63 8.25 -7.44
CA ALA A 122 1.24 9.44 -6.85
C ALA A 122 0.43 10.73 -7.04
N LYS A 123 -0.58 10.75 -7.94
CA LYS A 123 -1.50 11.89 -8.12
C LYS A 123 -2.66 11.90 -7.13
N TYR A 124 -2.87 10.80 -6.42
CA TYR A 124 -4.03 10.55 -5.56
C TYR A 124 -3.62 10.12 -4.16
N CYS A 125 -2.48 10.62 -3.69
CA CYS A 125 -2.01 10.49 -2.32
C CYS A 125 -1.04 11.62 -1.99
N ASP A 126 -0.94 11.93 -0.70
CA ASP A 126 0.02 12.90 -0.16
C ASP A 126 1.34 12.22 0.21
N VAL A 127 1.27 10.95 0.62
CA VAL A 127 2.44 10.15 1.00
C VAL A 127 2.40 8.80 0.30
N LEU A 128 3.48 8.45 -0.40
CA LEU A 128 3.70 7.14 -0.96
C LEU A 128 4.71 6.39 -0.08
N SER A 129 4.31 5.21 0.39
CA SER A 129 5.06 4.40 1.34
C SER A 129 5.54 3.10 0.68
N PRO A 130 6.63 3.14 -0.12
CA PRO A 130 7.14 1.94 -0.74
C PRO A 130 7.72 0.98 0.31
N MET A 131 7.34 -0.29 0.20
CA MET A 131 7.82 -1.36 1.06
C MET A 131 9.13 -1.92 0.53
N ILE A 132 10.22 -1.29 0.97
CA ILE A 132 11.56 -1.61 0.51
C ILE A 132 12.21 -2.53 1.52
N TYR A 133 12.01 -3.84 1.31
CA TYR A 133 12.62 -4.88 2.12
C TYR A 133 13.74 -5.54 1.31
N PRO A 134 15.03 -5.25 1.58
CA PRO A 134 16.14 -5.76 0.79
C PRO A 134 16.08 -7.28 0.57
N SER A 135 15.60 -8.04 1.57
CA SER A 135 15.48 -9.50 1.47
C SER A 135 14.52 -10.03 0.39
N HIS A 136 13.64 -9.17 -0.14
CA HIS A 136 12.60 -9.53 -1.11
C HIS A 136 13.01 -9.30 -2.58
N PHE A 137 14.18 -8.70 -2.83
CA PHE A 137 14.69 -8.45 -4.19
C PHE A 137 15.46 -9.65 -4.77
N PHE A 138 14.90 -10.85 -4.68
CA PHE A 138 15.57 -12.14 -4.94
C PHE A 138 16.52 -12.17 -6.15
N GLY A 139 17.84 -12.20 -5.89
CA GLY A 139 18.86 -12.32 -6.94
C GLY A 139 18.89 -11.17 -7.94
N MET A 140 18.47 -9.97 -7.53
CA MET A 140 18.36 -8.81 -8.41
C MET A 140 19.62 -7.94 -8.42
N ASP A 141 19.76 -7.16 -9.50
CA ASP A 141 20.80 -6.13 -9.66
C ASP A 141 22.24 -6.64 -9.47
N GLY A 142 22.48 -7.93 -9.75
CA GLY A 142 23.79 -8.57 -9.62
C GLY A 142 24.13 -9.06 -8.21
N TYR A 143 23.24 -8.90 -7.22
CA TYR A 143 23.48 -9.31 -5.84
C TYR A 143 22.90 -10.69 -5.53
N ALA A 144 23.76 -11.61 -5.07
CA ALA A 144 23.34 -12.95 -4.64
C ALA A 144 22.56 -12.93 -3.31
N HIS A 145 22.85 -11.98 -2.43
CA HIS A 145 22.21 -11.83 -1.12
C HIS A 145 21.69 -10.40 -0.89
N PRO A 146 20.63 -9.99 -1.61
CA PRO A 146 20.03 -8.65 -1.49
C PRO A 146 19.69 -8.21 -0.07
N GLY A 147 19.30 -9.16 0.79
CA GLY A 147 18.97 -8.90 2.19
C GLY A 147 20.11 -8.26 2.99
N ASP A 148 21.36 -8.50 2.60
CA ASP A 148 22.56 -7.97 3.25
C ASP A 148 23.11 -6.69 2.59
N GLU A 149 22.40 -6.14 1.60
CA GLU A 149 22.79 -4.98 0.80
C GLU A 149 21.78 -3.81 0.94
N PRO A 150 21.45 -3.38 2.17
CA PRO A 150 20.38 -2.41 2.38
C PRO A 150 20.67 -1.06 1.73
N GLU A 151 21.91 -0.59 1.71
CA GLU A 151 22.28 0.69 1.11
C GLU A 151 21.95 0.70 -0.39
N HIS A 152 22.24 -0.39 -1.10
CA HIS A 152 21.95 -0.51 -2.52
C HIS A 152 20.43 -0.54 -2.78
N PHE A 153 19.69 -1.44 -2.14
CA PHE A 153 18.27 -1.64 -2.43
C PHE A 153 17.39 -0.52 -1.90
N ILE A 154 17.67 0.03 -0.71
CA ILE A 154 16.98 1.23 -0.22
C ILE A 154 17.32 2.41 -1.14
N GLY A 155 18.60 2.69 -1.36
CA GLY A 155 19.03 3.88 -2.10
C GLY A 155 18.52 3.89 -3.54
N THR A 156 18.69 2.78 -4.26
CA THR A 156 18.23 2.63 -5.64
C THR A 156 16.71 2.74 -5.76
N SER A 157 15.97 2.14 -4.82
CA SER A 157 14.51 2.23 -4.82
C SER A 157 14.05 3.67 -4.60
N MET A 158 14.62 4.38 -3.62
CA MET A 158 14.27 5.76 -3.32
C MET A 158 14.52 6.69 -4.52
N VAL A 159 15.71 6.62 -5.13
CA VAL A 159 16.05 7.41 -6.34
C VAL A 159 15.06 7.14 -7.47
N ARG A 160 14.70 5.87 -7.69
CA ARG A 160 13.76 5.50 -8.75
C ARG A 160 12.34 5.95 -8.45
N PHE A 161 11.86 5.82 -7.22
CA PHE A 161 10.56 6.34 -6.81
C PHE A 161 10.49 7.85 -7.00
N GLU A 162 11.47 8.60 -6.48
CA GLU A 162 11.58 10.05 -6.68
C GLU A 162 11.53 10.43 -8.16
N THR A 163 12.24 9.68 -9.01
CA THR A 163 12.28 9.92 -10.46
C THR A 163 10.93 9.70 -11.13
N ILE A 164 10.25 8.59 -10.86
CA ILE A 164 8.96 8.27 -11.52
C ILE A 164 7.80 9.10 -10.97
N THR A 165 7.91 9.60 -9.74
CA THR A 165 6.89 10.48 -9.14
C THR A 165 7.24 11.96 -9.26
N ALA A 166 8.29 12.31 -10.02
CA ALA A 166 8.71 13.69 -10.20
C ALA A 166 7.54 14.59 -10.69
N GLY A 167 7.37 15.73 -10.04
CA GLY A 167 6.31 16.69 -10.36
C GLY A 167 4.92 16.36 -9.80
N SER A 168 4.74 15.21 -9.12
CA SER A 168 3.47 14.91 -8.42
C SER A 168 3.30 15.66 -7.11
N GLY A 169 4.41 16.04 -6.46
CA GLY A 169 4.40 16.63 -5.11
C GLY A 169 4.24 15.61 -3.98
N VAL A 170 4.17 14.32 -4.29
CA VAL A 170 4.04 13.26 -3.27
C VAL A 170 5.28 13.17 -2.38
N VAL A 171 5.06 12.90 -1.10
CA VAL A 171 6.13 12.61 -0.14
C VAL A 171 6.47 11.12 -0.18
N ILE A 172 7.75 10.76 -0.26
CA ILE A 172 8.18 9.35 -0.16
C ILE A 172 8.58 9.02 1.29
N ARG A 173 7.83 8.11 1.93
CA ARG A 173 8.05 7.64 3.31
C ARG A 173 8.11 6.10 3.35
N PRO A 174 9.27 5.47 3.14
CA PRO A 174 9.31 4.03 2.94
C PRO A 174 9.00 3.23 4.20
N TRP A 175 8.44 2.04 4.01
CA TRP A 175 8.57 0.96 4.98
C TRP A 175 9.94 0.29 4.83
N LEU A 176 10.65 0.18 5.94
CA LEU A 176 11.97 -0.40 6.06
C LEU A 176 11.90 -1.76 6.78
N GLN A 177 12.85 -2.64 6.46
CA GLN A 177 12.87 -4.01 6.97
C GLN A 177 13.28 -4.04 8.45
N ALA A 178 12.41 -4.58 9.30
CA ALA A 178 12.67 -4.81 10.73
C ALA A 178 12.65 -6.30 11.10
N PHE A 179 13.12 -7.18 10.21
CA PHE A 179 13.23 -8.62 10.43
C PHE A 179 14.49 -9.22 9.76
N ALA A 180 14.91 -10.40 10.20
CA ALA A 180 16.17 -11.05 9.77
C ALA A 180 16.05 -12.02 8.59
N TRP A 181 14.88 -12.15 7.98
CA TRP A 181 14.65 -13.14 6.93
C TRP A 181 15.59 -12.90 5.75
N ARG A 182 16.47 -13.87 5.45
CA ARG A 182 17.51 -13.77 4.41
C ARG A 182 18.47 -12.58 4.56
N THR A 183 18.68 -12.13 5.80
CA THR A 183 19.57 -11.02 6.12
C THR A 183 20.46 -11.43 7.30
N LYS A 184 21.68 -11.88 7.01
CA LYS A 184 22.65 -12.32 8.02
C LYS A 184 23.18 -11.15 8.85
N SER A 185 23.24 -9.96 8.25
CA SER A 185 23.71 -8.71 8.83
C SER A 185 22.65 -7.97 9.66
N TYR A 186 21.49 -8.58 9.94
CA TYR A 186 20.40 -7.90 10.65
C TYR A 186 20.79 -7.57 12.10
N SER A 187 20.93 -6.27 12.38
CA SER A 187 21.39 -5.73 13.66
C SER A 187 20.82 -4.31 13.89
N PRO A 188 21.05 -3.67 15.04
CA PRO A 188 20.72 -2.24 15.20
C PRO A 188 21.44 -1.37 14.17
N GLU A 189 22.68 -1.69 13.80
CA GLU A 189 23.45 -0.99 12.76
C GLU A 189 22.80 -1.16 11.38
N TYR A 190 22.22 -2.32 11.08
CA TYR A 190 21.41 -2.50 9.86
C TYR A 190 20.22 -1.53 9.81
N ILE A 191 19.53 -1.32 10.93
CA ILE A 191 18.44 -0.34 11.03
C ILE A 191 18.96 1.07 10.74
N LEU A 192 20.07 1.48 11.36
CA LEU A 192 20.68 2.80 11.15
C LEU A 192 21.07 3.00 9.68
N ARG A 193 21.65 1.99 9.03
CA ARG A 193 22.05 2.06 7.61
C ARG A 193 20.85 2.25 6.69
N GLN A 194 19.75 1.53 6.92
CA GLN A 194 18.51 1.73 6.14
C GLN A 194 17.94 3.14 6.30
N VAL A 195 17.82 3.64 7.53
CA VAL A 195 17.22 4.96 7.80
C VAL A 195 18.06 6.08 7.19
N SER A 196 19.39 6.06 7.43
CA SER A 196 20.28 7.08 6.86
C SER A 196 20.32 7.03 5.34
N THR A 197 20.38 5.83 4.73
CA THR A 197 20.32 5.69 3.27
C THR A 197 19.02 6.26 2.70
N SER A 198 17.87 5.90 3.29
CA SER A 198 16.58 6.42 2.83
C SER A 198 16.55 7.94 2.90
N ARG A 199 17.07 8.50 3.99
CA ARG A 199 17.12 9.94 4.22
C ARG A 199 18.02 10.66 3.22
N ASP A 200 19.22 10.13 2.99
CA ASP A 200 20.20 10.68 2.05
C ASP A 200 19.66 10.70 0.60
N GLN A 201 18.71 9.81 0.28
CA GLN A 201 18.05 9.72 -1.02
C GLN A 201 16.66 10.38 -1.05
N GLY A 202 16.41 11.37 -0.17
CA GLY A 202 15.22 12.22 -0.24
C GLY A 202 14.02 11.78 0.60
N GLY A 203 14.10 10.62 1.25
CA GLY A 203 13.03 10.11 2.11
C GLY A 203 12.67 11.07 3.25
N VAL A 204 11.37 11.16 3.55
CA VAL A 204 10.83 11.99 4.62
C VAL A 204 10.13 11.10 5.63
N GLY A 205 10.84 10.80 6.72
CA GLY A 205 10.41 9.79 7.69
C GLY A 205 10.57 8.37 7.17
N PHE A 206 10.11 7.41 7.98
CA PHE A 206 10.14 5.98 7.66
C PHE A 206 9.13 5.24 8.53
N LEU A 207 8.76 4.03 8.10
CA LEU A 207 7.94 3.08 8.86
C LEU A 207 8.73 1.76 8.99
N PHE A 208 8.49 0.97 10.04
CA PHE A 208 9.14 -0.33 10.22
C PHE A 208 8.12 -1.46 10.27
N TRP A 209 8.31 -2.48 9.44
CA TRP A 209 7.43 -3.63 9.41
C TRP A 209 8.11 -4.90 9.92
N ASN A 210 7.42 -5.62 10.79
CA ASN A 210 7.78 -6.98 11.20
C ASN A 210 6.52 -7.79 11.51
N ALA A 211 6.27 -8.87 10.77
CA ALA A 211 5.13 -9.77 10.98
C ALA A 211 5.05 -10.36 12.41
N ARG A 212 6.18 -10.46 13.13
CA ARG A 212 6.22 -10.93 14.52
C ARG A 212 6.01 -9.83 15.55
N ASN A 213 5.85 -8.57 15.13
CA ASN A 213 5.84 -7.39 15.99
C ASN A 213 7.08 -7.29 16.92
N ASP A 214 8.22 -7.86 16.51
CA ASP A 214 9.47 -7.74 17.24
C ASP A 214 10.27 -6.53 16.73
N TYR A 215 10.32 -5.48 17.54
CA TYR A 215 11.00 -4.24 17.23
C TYR A 215 12.26 -4.02 18.06
N ALA A 216 12.84 -5.07 18.68
CA ALA A 216 13.98 -4.94 19.57
C ALA A 216 15.20 -4.25 18.91
N LYS A 217 15.51 -4.57 17.64
CA LYS A 217 16.63 -3.92 16.93
C LYS A 217 16.34 -2.45 16.59
N PRO A 218 15.16 -2.07 16.06
CA PRO A 218 14.77 -0.66 15.97
C PRO A 218 14.83 0.10 17.29
N TYR A 219 14.33 -0.49 18.39
CA TYR A 219 14.39 0.13 19.72
C TYR A 219 15.84 0.39 20.17
N LEU A 220 16.75 -0.56 19.95
CA LEU A 220 18.18 -0.38 20.26
C LEU A 220 18.87 0.67 19.37
N ALA A 221 18.40 0.87 18.14
CA ALA A 221 18.94 1.88 17.23
C ALA A 221 18.44 3.31 17.55
N MET A 222 17.28 3.44 18.21
CA MET A 222 16.60 4.72 18.45
C MET A 222 17.44 5.74 19.24
N PRO A 223 18.16 5.39 20.32
CA PRO A 223 19.00 6.36 21.04
C PRO A 223 20.06 7.00 20.14
N THR A 224 20.69 6.23 19.25
CA THR A 224 21.65 6.74 18.27
C THR A 224 20.97 7.67 17.27
N MET A 225 19.76 7.32 16.79
CA MET A 225 19.01 8.18 15.88
C MET A 225 18.64 9.52 16.54
N GLN A 226 18.21 9.50 17.81
CA GLN A 226 17.87 10.69 18.59
C GLN A 226 19.10 11.57 18.87
N ALA A 227 20.23 10.98 19.26
CA ALA A 227 21.48 11.71 19.48
C ALA A 227 22.01 12.39 18.21
N HIS A 228 21.62 11.90 17.03
CA HIS A 228 22.01 12.41 15.72
C HIS A 228 20.79 12.77 14.85
N ALA A 229 19.80 13.45 15.45
CA ALA A 229 18.51 13.72 14.81
C ALA A 229 18.61 14.36 13.42
N ASP A 230 19.56 15.27 13.19
CA ASP A 230 19.77 15.90 11.89
C ASP A 230 20.10 14.89 10.77
N LYS A 231 20.80 13.80 11.11
CA LYS A 231 21.16 12.72 10.17
C LYS A 231 19.99 11.78 9.88
N TYR A 232 19.19 11.43 10.89
CA TYR A 232 18.20 10.35 10.77
C TYR A 232 16.76 10.84 10.57
N PHE A 233 16.43 12.03 11.07
CA PHE A 233 15.09 12.63 10.96
C PHE A 233 15.11 13.91 10.11
N GLY A 234 16.21 14.66 10.16
CA GLY A 234 16.37 15.94 9.46
C GLY A 234 15.45 17.05 10.00
N LYS A 235 15.49 18.21 9.33
CA LYS A 235 14.68 19.41 9.66
C LYS A 235 13.54 19.67 8.66
N ARG A 236 13.36 18.76 7.68
CA ARG A 236 12.46 18.99 6.55
C ARG A 236 11.04 18.67 7.01
N THR A 237 10.28 19.68 7.40
CA THR A 237 8.83 19.55 7.56
C THR A 237 8.26 19.10 6.21
N PRO A 238 7.44 18.03 6.15
CA PRO A 238 6.76 17.67 4.91
C PRO A 238 5.96 18.89 4.43
N GLN A 239 6.33 19.48 3.30
CA GLN A 239 5.42 20.35 2.56
C GLN A 239 4.47 19.42 1.83
N VAL A 240 3.45 18.93 2.52
CA VAL A 240 2.30 18.35 1.84
C VAL A 240 1.66 19.51 1.08
N ALA A 241 1.67 19.45 -0.24
CA ALA A 241 0.94 20.42 -1.04
C ALA A 241 -0.53 20.36 -0.60
N GLN A 242 -1.08 21.49 -0.14
CA GLN A 242 -2.53 21.64 -0.05
C GLN A 242 -3.06 21.69 -1.49
N THR A 243 -3.20 20.54 -2.12
CA THR A 243 -3.81 20.43 -3.43
C THR A 243 -5.29 20.77 -3.25
N THR A 244 -5.69 21.99 -3.61
CA THR A 244 -7.10 22.31 -3.80
C THR A 244 -7.62 21.38 -4.89
N VAL A 245 -8.32 20.33 -4.50
CA VAL A 245 -8.80 19.38 -5.48
C VAL A 245 -9.98 20.00 -6.22
N ALA A 246 -9.79 20.28 -7.50
CA ALA A 246 -10.88 20.78 -8.34
C ALA A 246 -11.95 19.68 -8.42
N GLU A 247 -13.18 19.98 -7.98
CA GLU A 247 -14.32 19.06 -8.07
C GLU A 247 -14.46 18.52 -9.49
N ARG A 248 -14.09 17.25 -9.69
CA ARG A 248 -14.40 16.53 -10.93
C ARG A 248 -15.76 15.87 -10.76
N LYS A 249 -16.73 16.28 -11.57
CA LYS A 249 -18.06 15.64 -11.62
C LYS A 249 -17.92 14.24 -12.21
N HIS A 250 -17.90 13.23 -11.37
CA HIS A 250 -18.04 11.83 -11.82
C HIS A 250 -19.49 11.53 -12.17
N PRO A 251 -19.75 10.82 -13.29
CA PRO A 251 -21.10 10.35 -13.60
C PRO A 251 -21.56 9.40 -12.50
N LYS A 252 -22.65 9.76 -11.81
CA LYS A 252 -23.25 8.95 -10.75
C LYS A 252 -23.55 7.54 -11.28
N ALA A 253 -22.84 6.53 -10.82
CA ALA A 253 -23.21 5.14 -11.02
C ALA A 253 -24.58 4.94 -10.35
N THR A 254 -25.64 4.82 -11.16
CA THR A 254 -27.00 4.68 -10.65
C THR A 254 -27.22 3.21 -10.28
N VAL A 255 -26.76 2.79 -9.10
CA VAL A 255 -27.05 1.44 -8.60
C VAL A 255 -28.48 1.42 -8.07
N LYS A 256 -29.41 0.86 -8.84
CA LYS A 256 -30.73 0.48 -8.31
C LYS A 256 -30.53 -0.64 -7.28
N LEU A 257 -30.56 -0.29 -6.00
CA LEU A 257 -30.68 -1.26 -4.91
C LEU A 257 -31.99 -2.03 -5.08
N ALA A 258 -31.90 -3.28 -5.52
CA ALA A 258 -33.01 -4.21 -5.43
C ALA A 258 -33.36 -4.39 -3.93
N LYS A 259 -34.62 -4.10 -3.56
CA LYS A 259 -35.13 -4.32 -2.20
C LYS A 259 -34.93 -5.79 -1.82
N ALA A 260 -34.04 -6.06 -0.87
CA ALA A 260 -33.91 -7.38 -0.28
C ALA A 260 -35.23 -7.73 0.42
N LYS A 261 -35.83 -8.86 0.03
CA LYS A 261 -36.92 -9.48 0.80
C LYS A 261 -36.35 -9.83 2.18
N ARG A 262 -37.03 -9.40 3.24
CA ARG A 262 -36.74 -9.80 4.62
C ARG A 262 -36.70 -11.34 4.69
N SER A 263 -35.54 -11.92 4.95
CA SER A 263 -35.41 -13.31 5.38
C SER A 263 -35.62 -13.38 6.89
N GLU A 264 -36.31 -14.43 7.30
CA GLU A 264 -36.75 -14.69 8.67
C GLU A 264 -35.59 -14.77 9.67
N ALA A 265 -35.91 -14.42 10.92
CA ALA A 265 -34.98 -14.36 12.04
C ALA A 265 -34.36 -15.74 12.34
N ILE A 266 -33.03 -15.77 12.44
CA ILE A 266 -32.28 -16.92 12.96
C ILE A 266 -32.43 -16.92 14.49
N PRO A 267 -32.88 -18.01 15.14
CA PRO A 267 -33.02 -18.05 16.59
C PRO A 267 -31.65 -18.13 17.27
N VAL A 268 -31.47 -17.30 18.29
CA VAL A 268 -30.29 -17.24 19.16
C VAL A 268 -30.25 -18.50 20.02
N ALA A 269 -29.16 -19.27 19.94
CA ALA A 269 -28.91 -20.41 20.81
C ALA A 269 -28.65 -19.95 22.26
N LYS A 270 -29.33 -20.58 23.23
CA LYS A 270 -29.12 -20.35 24.67
C LYS A 270 -27.75 -20.87 25.13
N PRO A 271 -27.14 -20.24 26.15
CA PRO A 271 -25.87 -20.68 26.71
C PRO A 271 -26.04 -21.99 27.48
N ILE A 272 -25.03 -22.86 27.40
CA ILE A 272 -24.95 -24.11 28.17
C ILE A 272 -24.15 -23.79 29.44
N GLU A 273 -24.79 -23.93 30.60
CA GLU A 273 -24.13 -24.05 31.91
C GLU A 273 -23.75 -25.51 32.14
N HIS A 274 -22.46 -25.77 32.36
CA HIS A 274 -21.82 -26.58 33.41
C HIS A 274 -20.36 -26.86 33.05
#